data_AF-A0A7X2CB25-F1
#
_entry.id   AF-A0A7X2CB25-F1
#
_cell.length_a   1.000
_cell.length_b   1.000
_cell.length_c   1.000
_cell.angle_alpha   90.00
_cell.angle_beta   90.00
_cell.angle_gamma   90.00
#
_symmetry.space_group_name_H-M   'P 1'
#
loop_
_entity.id
_entity.type
_entity.pdbx_description
1 polymer ?
#
loop_
_entity_poly.entity_id
_entity_poly.type
_entity_poly.pdbx_seq_one_letter_code
_entity_poly.pdbx_strand_id
1 'polypeptide(L)' 'MWHYISRRLLLIIPTLLCILVVNFLIVQAAPGGPVDQAIARLQGFGGGAVG' A
#
# COMPACT_ATOMS: atom_id res chain seq x y z
N MET A 1 -12.51 -14.16 -29.32
CA MET A 1 -12.54 -14.72 -27.94
C MET A 1 -11.42 -14.17 -27.05
N TRP A 2 -10.15 -14.24 -27.46
CA TRP A 2 -9.00 -13.65 -26.73
C TRP A 2 -9.13 -12.15 -26.40
N HIS A 3 -9.68 -11.34 -27.30
CA HIS A 3 -9.92 -9.91 -27.08
C HIS A 3 -10.96 -9.63 -25.96
N TYR A 4 -11.98 -10.48 -25.82
CA TYR A 4 -13.00 -10.31 -24.79
C TYR A 4 -12.49 -10.71 -23.40
N ILE A 5 -11.67 -11.76 -23.33
CA ILE A 5 -11.06 -12.25 -22.09
C ILE A 5 -9.99 -11.28 -21.60
N SER A 6 -9.10 -10.83 -22.48
CA SER A 6 -8.08 -9.82 -22.14
C SER A 6 -8.70 -8.53 -21.65
N ARG A 7 -9.80 -8.06 -22.26
CA ARG A 7 -10.50 -6.86 -21.80
C ARG A 7 -11.12 -7.02 -20.41
N ARG A 8 -11.67 -8.19 -20.09
CA ARG A 8 -12.17 -8.50 -18.74
C ARG A 8 -11.04 -8.55 -17.72
N LEU A 9 -9.91 -9.17 -18.04
CA LEU A 9 -8.76 -9.29 -17.14
C LEU A 9 -8.06 -7.94 -16.92
N LEU A 10 -7.90 -7.14 -17.97
CA LEU A 10 -7.37 -5.77 -17.89
C LEU A 10 -8.26 -4.84 -17.09
N LEU A 11 -9.57 -5.08 -17.01
CA LEU A 11 -10.51 -4.28 -16.21
C LEU A 11 -10.52 -4.67 -14.72
N ILE A 12 -10.02 -5.85 -14.35
CA ILE A 12 -9.89 -6.26 -12.93
C ILE A 12 -8.70 -5.58 -12.26
N ILE A 13 -7.61 -5.36 -12.99
CA ILE A 13 -6.42 -4.67 -12.48
C ILE A 13 -6.76 -3.25 -11.97
N PRO A 14 -7.46 -2.37 -12.73
CA PRO A 14 -7.76 -1.01 -12.27
C PRO A 14 -8.74 -0.99 -11.10
N THR A 15 -9.67 -1.95 -10.97
CA THR A 15 -10.54 -2.03 -9.79
C THR A 15 -9.76 -2.42 -8.55
N LEU A 16 -8.88 -3.41 -8.64
CA LEU A 16 -8.00 -3.80 -7.53
C LEU A 16 -7.05 -2.67 -7.13
N LEU A 17 -6.45 -1.98 -8.10
CA LEU A 17 -5.60 -0.82 -7.85
C LEU A 17 -6.36 0.31 -7.16
N CYS A 18 -7.58 0.60 -7.62
CA CYS A 18 -8.41 1.64 -7.02
C CYS A 18 -8.72 1.34 -5.55
N ILE A 19 -9.12 0.10 -5.24
CA ILE A 19 -9.41 -0.32 -3.86
C ILE A 19 -8.15 -0.28 -3.00
N LEU A 20 -7.00 -0.73 -3.52
CA LEU A 20 -5.73 -0.70 -2.79
C LEU A 20 -5.29 0.72 -2.47
N VAL A 21 -5.38 1.64 -3.44
CA VAL A 21 -5.03 3.05 -3.26
C VAL A 21 -5.96 3.72 -2.26
N VAL A 22 -7.27 3.49 -2.36
CA VAL A 22 -8.25 4.03 -1.41
C VAL A 22 -7.99 3.47 0.00
N ASN A 23 -7.76 2.18 0.13
CA ASN A 23 -7.42 1.56 1.41
C ASN A 23 -6.15 2.16 2.01
N PHE A 24 -5.10 2.35 1.20
CA PHE A 24 -3.86 2.98 1.60
C PHE A 24 -4.04 4.43 2.03
N LEU A 25 -4.86 5.21 1.32
CA LEU A 25 -5.20 6.58 1.70
C LEU A 25 -5.96 6.65 3.03
N ILE A 26 -6.95 5.78 3.24
CA ILE A 26 -7.70 5.71 4.50
C ILE A 26 -6.77 5.39 5.67
N VAL A 27 -5.89 4.42 5.47
CA VAL A 27 -4.95 3.95 6.49
C VAL A 27 -3.88 5.00 6.82
N GLN A 28 -3.44 5.80 5.85
CA GLN A 28 -2.54 6.94 6.09
C GLN A 28 -3.25 8.17 6.67
N ALA A 29 -4.53 8.36 6.37
CA ALA A 29 -5.33 9.45 6.93
C ALA A 29 -5.64 9.24 8.43
N ALA A 30 -5.55 8.00 8.93
CA ALA A 30 -5.62 7.73 10.35
C ALA A 30 -4.34 8.26 11.05
N PRO A 31 -4.45 9.03 12.15
CA PRO A 31 -3.30 9.59 12.85
C PRO A 31 -2.40 8.47 13.41
N GLY A 32 -1.15 8.41 12.97
CA GLY A 32 -0.17 7.36 13.32
C GLY A 32 -0.14 6.18 12.34
N GLY A 33 -0.12 6.47 11.03
CA GLY A 33 -0.21 5.46 9.97
C GLY A 33 0.87 4.36 10.04
N PRO A 34 0.61 3.18 9.45
CA PRO A 34 1.51 2.03 9.49
C PRO A 34 2.86 2.28 8.83
N VAL A 35 2.96 3.28 7.95
CA VAL A 35 4.21 3.69 7.31
C VAL A 35 5.14 4.32 8.35
N ASP A 36 4.65 5.25 9.17
CA ASP A 36 5.45 5.85 10.25
C ASP A 36 5.85 4.82 11.29
N GLN A 37 4.96 3.87 11.61
CA GLN A 37 5.28 2.77 12.52
C GLN A 37 6.33 1.82 11.93
N ALA A 38 6.23 1.49 10.64
CA ALA A 38 7.22 0.65 9.95
C ALA A 38 8.59 1.34 9.88
N ILE A 39 8.63 2.63 9.54
CA ILE A 39 9.85 3.42 9.53
C ILE A 39 10.43 3.55 10.96
N ALA A 40 9.60 3.79 11.98
CA ALA A 40 10.04 3.86 13.37
C ALA A 40 10.59 2.51 13.86
N ARG A 41 10.02 1.37 13.43
CA ARG A 41 10.58 0.04 13.72
C ARG A 41 11.93 -0.15 13.02
N LEU A 42 12.04 0.20 11.73
CA LEU A 42 13.27 0.09 10.96
C LEU A 42 14.38 1.03 11.49
N GLN A 43 14.04 2.26 11.85
CA GLN A 43 14.95 3.21 12.51
C GLN A 43 15.30 2.76 13.93
N GLY A 44 14.38 2.15 14.68
CA GLY A 44 14.66 1.56 15.99
C GLY A 44 15.67 0.40 15.95
N PHE A 45 15.72 -0.35 14.84
CA PHE A 45 16.75 -1.37 14.62
C PHE A 45 18.10 -0.80 14.12
N GLY A 46 18.13 0.43 13.55
CA GLY A 46 19.34 1.06 13.00
C GLY A 46 19.94 2.20 13.82
N GLY A 47 19.19 2.80 14.74
CA GLY A 47 19.55 4.03 15.46
C GLY A 47 19.82 3.87 16.96
N GLY A 48 19.62 2.67 17.53
CA GLY A 48 19.78 2.42 18.97
C GLY A 48 21.21 2.11 19.44
N ALA A 49 22.24 2.39 18.63
CA ALA A 49 23.66 2.14 18.97
C ALA A 49 24.53 3.40 19.00
N VAL A 50 23.93 4.59 19.14
CA VAL A 50 24.66 5.85 19.35
C VAL A 50 23.80 6.79 20.21
N GLY A 51 24.12 6.82 21.51
CA GLY A 51 23.47 7.65 22.54
C GLY A 51 23.49 6.97 23.89
#